data_AF-A0A3D2WZ00-F1
#
_entry.id   AF-A0A3D2WZ00-F1
#
_cell.length_a   1.000
_cell.length_b   1.000
_cell.length_c   1.000
_cell.angle_alpha   90.00
_cell.angle_beta   90.00
_cell.angle_gamma   90.00
#
_symmetry.space_group_name_H-M   'P 1'
#
loop_
_entity.id
_entity.type
_entity.pdbx_description
1 polymer ?
#
loop_
_entity_poly.entity_id
_entity_poly.type
_entity_poly.pdbx_seq_one_letter_code
_entity_poly.pdbx_strand_id
1 'polypeptide(L)' 'METKHYWNYRVILKDDCYQICEVYYESGEPLWITQESVCPLGETLEELKEDIENYIKALDKPVLKYKDF' A
#
# COMPACT_ATOMS: atom_id res chain seq x y z
N MET A 1 -3.95 -14.79 -21.79
CA MET A 1 -4.64 -14.37 -20.54
C MET A 1 -4.16 -12.97 -20.26
N GLU A 2 -5.06 -12.05 -19.97
CA GLU A 2 -4.72 -10.66 -19.70
C GLU A 2 -4.00 -10.56 -18.34
N THR A 3 -2.88 -9.87 -18.29
CA THR A 3 -2.12 -9.66 -17.06
C THR A 3 -2.88 -8.65 -16.19
N LYS A 4 -3.16 -9.01 -14.92
CA LYS A 4 -3.84 -8.12 -13.98
C LYS A 4 -2.81 -7.27 -13.25
N HIS A 5 -2.97 -5.95 -13.34
CA HIS A 5 -2.12 -4.97 -12.65
C HIS A 5 -2.98 -4.12 -11.72
N TYR A 6 -2.49 -3.86 -10.50
CA TYR A 6 -3.18 -2.97 -9.56
C TYR A 6 -2.25 -2.45 -8.47
N TRP A 7 -2.61 -1.32 -7.89
CA TRP A 7 -1.97 -0.77 -6.69
C TRP A 7 -2.79 -1.10 -5.45
N ASN A 8 -2.12 -1.25 -4.31
CA ASN A 8 -2.79 -1.47 -3.03
C ASN A 8 -1.95 -0.94 -1.88
N TYR A 9 -2.60 -0.40 -0.85
CA TYR A 9 -1.91 -0.05 0.39
C TYR A 9 -1.51 -1.30 1.16
N ARG A 10 -0.26 -1.31 1.63
CA ARG A 10 0.29 -2.36 2.51
C ARG A 10 1.10 -1.74 3.63
N VAL A 11 1.11 -2.43 4.77
CA VAL A 11 2.08 -2.16 5.83
C VAL A 11 3.43 -2.73 5.43
N ILE A 12 4.44 -1.87 5.41
CA ILE A 12 5.83 -2.16 5.12
C ILE A 12 6.65 -1.97 6.39
N LEU A 13 7.52 -2.92 6.70
CA LEU A 13 8.59 -2.77 7.69
C LEU A 13 9.85 -2.25 6.98
N LYS A 14 10.26 -1.02 7.29
CA LYS A 14 11.45 -0.33 6.76
C LYS A 14 12.19 0.34 7.92
N ASP A 15 13.48 0.09 8.06
CA ASP A 15 14.35 0.71 9.09
C ASP A 15 13.73 0.65 10.51
N ASP A 16 13.26 -0.54 10.90
CA ASP A 16 12.57 -0.83 12.16
C ASP A 16 11.28 -0.03 12.42
N CYS A 17 10.75 0.66 11.41
CA CYS A 17 9.49 1.39 11.44
C CYS A 17 8.41 0.72 10.58
N TYR A 18 7.17 0.70 11.07
CA TYR A 18 6.00 0.29 10.28
C TYR A 18 5.44 1.51 9.53
N GLN A 19 5.29 1.37 8.22
CA GLN A 19 4.87 2.43 7.32
C GLN A 19 3.77 1.93 6.40
N ILE A 20 2.85 2.79 5.97
CA ILE A 20 1.93 2.46 4.88
C ILE A 20 2.53 2.99 3.58
N CYS A 21 2.66 2.11 2.59
CA CYS A 21 3.17 2.40 1.25
C CYS A 21 2.18 1.88 0.21
N GLU A 22 2.26 2.40 -1.01
CA GLU A 22 1.58 1.79 -2.14
C GLU A 22 2.45 0.68 -2.71
N VAL A 23 1.82 -0.46 -3.02
CA VAL A 23 2.47 -1.64 -3.60
C VAL A 23 1.82 -1.95 -4.94
N TYR A 24 2.63 -2.00 -5.99
CA TYR A 24 2.22 -2.42 -7.31
C TYR A 24 2.28 -3.94 -7.43
N TYR A 25 1.16 -4.52 -7.86
CA TYR A 25 1.04 -5.95 -8.10
C TYR A 25 0.91 -6.24 -9.59
N GLU A 26 1.57 -7.33 -10.02
CA GLU A 26 1.42 -7.92 -11.35
C GLU A 26 1.08 -9.40 -11.17
N SER A 27 -0.07 -9.83 -11.70
CA SER A 27 -0.55 -11.22 -11.58
C SER A 27 -0.61 -11.76 -10.13
N GLY A 28 -0.75 -10.85 -9.15
CA GLY A 28 -0.79 -11.20 -7.72
C GLY A 28 0.56 -11.10 -7.00
N GLU A 29 1.66 -10.94 -7.73
CA GLU A 29 3.00 -10.76 -7.17
C GLU A 29 3.29 -9.27 -6.92
N PRO A 30 3.78 -8.89 -5.73
CA PRO A 30 4.17 -7.52 -5.46
C PRO A 30 5.52 -7.22 -6.12
N LEU A 31 5.56 -6.25 -7.04
CA LEU A 31 6.77 -5.94 -7.82
C LEU A 31 7.44 -4.63 -7.41
N TRP A 32 6.66 -3.60 -7.08
CA TRP A 32 7.19 -2.29 -6.70
C TRP A 32 6.49 -1.74 -5.48
N ILE A 33 7.19 -0.87 -4.76
CA ILE A 33 6.68 -0.11 -3.62
C ILE A 33 7.07 1.35 -3.73
N THR A 34 6.28 2.24 -3.13
CA THR A 34 6.71 3.63 -2.96
C THR A 34 7.93 3.70 -2.05
N GLN A 35 8.89 4.57 -2.38
CA GLN A 35 10.12 4.73 -1.61
C GLN A 35 9.83 5.25 -0.19
N GLU A 36 8.87 6.16 -0.07
CA GLU A 36 8.44 6.76 1.20
C GLU A 36 7.03 6.31 1.59
N SER A 37 6.71 6.48 2.88
CA SER A 37 5.35 6.30 3.37
C SER A 37 4.41 7.31 2.74
N VAL A 38 3.18 6.89 2.45
CA VAL A 38 2.14 7.76 1.90
C VAL A 38 1.30 8.40 3.00
N CYS A 39 0.76 9.59 2.71
CA CYS A 39 -0.21 10.27 3.57
C CYS A 39 -1.62 10.16 2.97
N PRO A 40 -2.66 10.04 3.81
CA PRO A 40 -4.02 10.00 3.31
C PRO A 40 -4.38 11.28 2.55
N LEU A 41 -5.08 11.14 1.42
CA LEU A 41 -5.41 12.26 0.53
C LEU A 41 -6.78 12.07 -0.14
N GLY A 42 -7.48 13.18 -0.38
CA GLY A 42 -8.71 13.24 -1.17
C GLY A 42 -9.04 14.68 -1.57
N GLU A 43 -9.76 14.88 -2.67
CA GLU A 43 -10.23 16.21 -3.08
C GLU A 43 -11.47 16.64 -2.28
N THR A 44 -12.18 15.67 -1.71
CA THR A 44 -13.31 15.86 -0.79
C THR A 44 -13.04 15.19 0.56
N LEU A 45 -13.85 15.55 1.58
CA LEU A 45 -13.76 14.92 2.89
C LEU A 45 -14.16 13.43 2.82
N GLU A 46 -15.13 13.11 1.98
CA GLU A 46 -15.57 11.74 1.72
C GLU A 46 -14.46 10.90 1.11
N GLU A 47 -13.77 11.41 0.08
CA GLU A 47 -12.61 10.72 -0.53
C GLU A 47 -11.47 10.52 0.47
N LEU A 48 -11.13 11.55 1.26
CA LEU A 48 -10.12 11.43 2.31
C LEU A 48 -10.50 10.36 3.34
N LYS A 49 -11.78 10.28 3.71
CA LYS A 49 -12.28 9.25 4.62
C LYS A 49 -12.16 7.85 4.01
N GLU A 50 -12.55 7.68 2.75
CA GLU A 50 -12.41 6.40 2.03
C GLU A 50 -10.93 5.97 1.93
N ASP A 51 -10.02 6.92 1.71
CA ASP A 51 -8.58 6.65 1.67
C ASP A 51 -8.06 6.17 3.04
N ILE A 52 -8.43 6.85 4.12
CA ILE A 52 -8.13 6.42 5.50
C ILE A 52 -8.69 5.02 5.78
N GLU A 53 -9.91 4.72 5.35
CA GLU A 53 -10.49 3.38 5.50
C GLU A 53 -9.68 2.31 4.77
N ASN A 54 -9.11 2.64 3.60
CA ASN A 54 -8.23 1.74 2.87
C ASN A 54 -6.87 1.54 3.57
N TYR A 55 -6.35 2.56 4.24
CA TYR A 55 -5.17 2.43 5.11
C TYR A 55 -5.46 1.50 6.28
N ILE A 56 -6.62 1.63 6.92
CA ILE A 56 -7.05 0.74 8.01
C ILE A 56 -7.13 -0.70 7.52
N LYS A 57 -7.75 -0.96 6.35
CA LYS A 57 -7.80 -2.31 5.74
C LYS A 57 -6.41 -2.88 5.42
N ALA A 58 -5.37 -2.04 5.26
CA ALA A 58 -4.01 -2.52 5.05
C ALA A 58 -3.43 -3.18 6.30
N LEU A 59 -3.89 -2.79 7.49
CA LEU A 59 -3.44 -3.34 8.78
C LEU A 59 -3.85 -4.81 8.97
N ASP A 60 -4.93 -5.24 8.32
CA ASP A 60 -5.42 -6.63 8.36
C ASP A 60 -4.68 -7.58 7.41
N LYS A 61 -3.74 -7.05 6.60
CA LYS A 61 -2.97 -7.83 5.62
C LYS A 61 -1.57 -8.15 6.17
N PRO A 62 -0.91 -9.21 5.64
CA PRO A 62 0.47 -9.51 6.04
C PRO A 62 1.41 -8.31 5.86
N VAL A 63 2.26 -8.05 6.84
CA VAL A 63 3.32 -7.04 6.74
C VAL A 63 4.36 -7.50 5.74
N LEU A 64 4.72 -6.63 4.79
CA LEU A 64 5.81 -6.86 3.84
C LEU A 64 7.10 -6.20 4.36
N LYS A 65 8.26 -6.66 3.92
CA LYS A 65 9.55 -6.06 4.31
C LYS A 65 10.13 -5.29 3.14
N TYR A 66 10.58 -4.07 3.39
CA TYR A 66 11.12 -3.20 2.34
C TYR A 66 12.28 -3.86 1.57
N LYS A 67 13.14 -4.61 2.27
CA LYS A 67 14.29 -5.31 1.69
C LYS A 67 13.95 -6.45 0.71
N ASP A 68 12.67 -6.84 0.61
CA ASP A 68 12.22 -7.89 -0.31
C ASP A 68 11.89 -7.30 -1.71
N PHE A 69 12.07 -5.98 -1.89
CA PHE A 69 11.91 -5.21 -3.13
C PHE A 69 13.24 -4.56 -3.52
#